data_AF-A0A0Q7IFQ0-F1
#
_entry.id   AF-A0A0Q7IFQ0-F1
#
_cell.length_a   1.000
_cell.length_b   1.000
_cell.length_c   1.000
_cell.angle_alpha   90.00
_cell.angle_beta   90.00
_cell.angle_gamma   90.00
#
_symmetry.space_group_name_H-M   'P 1'
#
loop_
_entity.id
_entity.type
_entity.pdbx_description
1 polymer ?
#
loop_
_entity_poly.entity_id
_entity_poly.type
_entity_poly.pdbx_seq_one_letter_code
_entity_poly.pdbx_strand_id
1 'polypeptide(L)' 'MRAPSHHGQPQARRDLDSSTDRYDCDKLVWYEVHEDVEAAILREKRIKDWKRPWKDRLIEAMNLDWRDLSKDLGF' A
#
# COMPACT_ATOMS: atom_id res chain seq x y z
N MET A 1 -28.32 -21.46 -39.05
CA MET A 1 -27.08 -21.98 -38.42
C MET A 1 -25.93 -21.15 -38.99
N ARG A 2 -25.13 -20.36 -38.28
CA ARG A 2 -24.54 -20.40 -36.93
C ARG A 2 -24.29 -18.94 -36.51
N ALA A 3 -24.61 -18.59 -35.26
CA ALA A 3 -24.21 -17.31 -34.67
C ALA A 3 -22.74 -17.37 -34.19
N PRO A 4 -21.95 -16.29 -34.25
CA PRO A 4 -20.69 -16.21 -33.56
C PRO A 4 -20.91 -15.71 -32.13
N SER A 5 -20.70 -16.59 -31.16
CA SER A 5 -20.68 -16.28 -29.73
C SER A 5 -19.45 -15.42 -29.39
N HIS A 6 -19.61 -14.11 -29.34
CA HIS A 6 -18.67 -13.25 -28.60
C HIS A 6 -19.08 -13.23 -27.13
N HIS A 7 -18.57 -14.19 -26.35
CA HIS A 7 -18.48 -14.03 -24.90
C HIS A 7 -17.34 -13.06 -24.60
N GLY A 8 -17.63 -11.76 -24.70
CA GLY A 8 -16.84 -10.74 -24.01
C GLY A 8 -17.08 -10.91 -22.52
N GLN A 9 -16.10 -11.44 -21.81
CA GLN A 9 -16.13 -11.50 -20.35
C GLN A 9 -16.22 -10.07 -19.81
N PRO A 10 -17.11 -9.77 -18.85
CA PRO A 10 -17.14 -8.47 -18.22
C PRO A 10 -15.86 -8.29 -17.41
N GLN A 11 -15.02 -7.32 -17.80
CA GLN A 11 -13.89 -6.90 -16.99
C GLN A 11 -14.44 -6.49 -15.63
N ALA A 12 -13.93 -7.13 -14.58
CA ALA A 12 -14.31 -6.89 -13.20
C ALA A 12 -14.28 -5.39 -12.92
N ARG A 13 -15.45 -4.83 -12.59
CA ARG A 13 -15.56 -3.45 -12.10
C ARG A 13 -14.79 -3.43 -10.78
N ARG A 14 -13.63 -2.77 -10.74
CA ARG A 14 -13.00 -2.44 -9.47
C ARG A 14 -13.92 -1.43 -8.81
N ASP A 15 -14.53 -1.83 -7.70
CA ASP A 15 -15.39 -0.97 -6.92
C ASP A 15 -14.52 0.12 -6.28
N LEU A 16 -14.65 1.34 -6.83
CA LEU A 16 -13.85 2.54 -6.59
C LEU A 16 -14.19 3.24 -5.26
N ASP A 17 -14.12 2.54 -4.13
CA ASP A 17 -14.46 3.12 -2.82
C ASP A 17 -13.33 3.04 -1.78
N SER A 18 -12.09 2.79 -2.22
CA SER A 18 -10.91 2.85 -1.36
C SER A 18 -10.00 4.02 -1.74
N SER A 19 -9.49 4.76 -0.76
CA SER A 19 -8.54 5.88 -0.98
C SER A 19 -7.23 5.45 -1.67
N THR A 20 -6.99 4.15 -1.75
CA THR A 20 -5.86 3.48 -2.38
C THR A 20 -6.01 3.25 -3.88
N ASP A 21 -7.19 3.38 -4.49
CA ASP A 21 -7.34 3.08 -5.93
C ASP A 21 -6.97 4.28 -6.83
N ARG A 22 -6.96 5.49 -6.25
CA ARG A 22 -6.59 6.72 -6.97
C ARG A 22 -5.08 7.01 -6.97
N TYR A 23 -4.34 6.38 -6.06
CA TYR A 23 -2.91 6.57 -5.89
C TYR A 23 -2.25 5.20 -5.96
N ASP A 24 -1.27 5.04 -6.84
CA ASP A 24 -0.52 3.79 -7.08
C ASP A 24 0.32 3.43 -5.84
N CYS A 25 -0.37 3.04 -4.76
CA CYS A 25 0.15 2.76 -3.44
C CYS A 25 0.48 1.27 -3.34
N ASP A 26 1.39 0.81 -4.20
CA ASP A 26 1.75 -0.60 -4.37
C ASP A 26 3.10 -0.97 -3.73
N LYS A 27 3.88 0.01 -3.28
CA LYS A 27 5.24 -0.20 -2.73
C LYS A 27 5.29 -0.12 -1.21
N LEU A 28 5.94 -1.11 -0.59
CA LEU A 28 6.28 -1.07 0.83
C LEU A 28 7.63 -0.37 1.02
N VAL A 29 7.64 0.90 1.43
CA VAL A 29 8.89 1.68 1.57
C VAL A 29 9.38 1.84 3.01
N TRP A 30 8.54 1.53 4.00
CA TRP A 30 8.89 1.61 5.41
C TRP A 30 7.99 0.71 6.28
N TYR A 31 8.55 0.12 7.33
CA TYR A 31 7.84 -0.60 8.37
C TYR A 31 8.56 -0.47 9.71
N GLU A 32 7.86 -0.69 10.81
CA GLU A 32 8.41 -0.71 12.17
C GLU A 32 7.83 -1.94 12.88
N VAL A 33 8.68 -2.72 13.56
CA VAL A 33 8.26 -3.92 14.30
C VAL A 33 7.99 -3.53 15.75
N HIS A 34 6.87 -3.99 16.27
CA HIS A 34 6.49 -3.81 17.67
C HIS A 34 6.20 -5.17 18.30
N GLU A 35 6.59 -5.32 19.56
CA GLU A 35 6.39 -6.56 20.33
C GLU A 35 4.92 -6.74 20.77
N ASP A 36 4.17 -5.65 20.82
CA ASP A 36 2.79 -5.60 21.29
C ASP A 36 1.86 -4.95 20.26
N VAL A 37 0.65 -5.50 20.15
CA VAL A 37 -0.37 -5.05 19.19
C VAL A 37 -0.91 -3.66 19.55
N GLU A 38 -1.10 -3.35 20.82
CA GLU A 38 -1.57 -2.03 21.25
C GLU A 38 -0.50 -0.97 20.93
N ALA A 39 0.78 -1.28 21.15
CA ALA A 39 1.89 -0.41 20.77
C ALA A 39 1.90 -0.13 19.26
N ALA A 40 1.70 -1.14 18.42
CA ALA A 40 1.60 -0.99 16.97
C ALA A 40 0.43 -0.10 16.55
N ILE A 41 -0.77 -0.33 17.12
CA ILE A 41 -1.97 0.46 16.83
C ILE A 41 -1.79 1.93 17.23
N LEU A 42 -1.22 2.19 18.42
CA LEU A 42 -0.96 3.56 18.87
C LEU A 42 0.06 4.27 17.98
N ARG A 43 1.11 3.55 17.55
CA ARG A 43 2.12 4.06 16.64
C ARG A 43 1.53 4.40 15.27
N GLU A 44 0.73 3.50 14.70
CA GLU A 44 0.04 3.69 13.43
C GLU A 44 -0.85 4.93 13.47
N LYS A 45 -1.71 5.06 14.50
CA LYS A 45 -2.58 6.24 14.69
C LYS A 45 -1.78 7.53 14.71
N ARG A 46 -0.71 7.58 15.51
CA ARG A 46 0.20 8.74 15.56
C ARG A 46 0.78 9.07 14.19
N ILE A 47 1.32 8.09 13.47
CA ILE A 47 1.94 8.32 12.16
C ILE A 47 0.91 8.83 11.16
N LYS A 48 -0.32 8.29 11.15
CA LYS A 48 -1.38 8.73 10.23
C LYS A 48 -1.64 10.24 10.33
N ASP A 49 -1.62 10.79 11.54
CA ASP A 49 -1.81 12.22 11.82
C ASP A 49 -0.60 13.11 11.51
N TRP A 50 0.56 12.53 11.18
CA TRP A 50 1.76 13.32 10.90
C TRP A 50 1.72 14.05 9.57
N LYS A 51 2.37 15.22 9.56
CA LYS A 51 2.66 15.96 8.32
C LYS A 51 3.57 15.14 7.43
N ARG A 52 3.36 15.26 6.11
CA ARG A 52 4.13 14.55 5.08
C ARG A 52 5.65 14.59 5.29
N PRO A 53 6.30 15.74 5.58
CA PRO A 53 7.76 15.78 5.74
C PRO A 53 8.30 14.93 6.89
N TRP A 54 7.49 14.62 7.91
CA TRP A 54 7.93 13.79 9.02
C TRP A 54 7.86 12.31 8.67
N LYS A 55 6.89 11.93 7.85
CA LYS A 55 6.81 10.58 7.26
C LYS A 55 7.99 10.36 6.31
N ASP A 56 8.29 11.36 5.47
CA ASP A 56 9.43 11.28 4.55
C ASP A 56 10.75 11.08 5.32
N ARG A 57 10.99 11.83 6.40
CA ARG A 57 12.17 11.64 7.26
C ARG A 57 12.26 10.24 7.89
N LEU A 58 11.14 9.66 8.32
CA LEU A 58 11.12 8.29 8.84
C LEU A 58 11.53 7.28 7.76
N ILE A 59 10.99 7.46 6.56
CA ILE A 59 11.28 6.61 5.41
C ILE A 59 12.76 6.76 5.05
N GLU A 60 13.24 7.99 4.85
CA GLU A 60 14.64 8.29 4.50
C GLU A 60 15.64 7.79 5.55
N ALA A 61 15.30 7.84 6.84
CA ALA A 61 16.18 7.32 7.89
C ALA A 61 16.43 5.80 7.78
N MET A 62 15.49 5.05 7.20
CA MET A 62 15.58 3.59 7.04
C MET A 62 15.91 3.17 5.60
N ASN A 63 15.44 3.95 4.63
CA ASN A 63 15.37 3.62 3.22
C ASN A 63 15.50 4.90 2.37
N LEU A 64 16.72 5.45 2.33
CA LEU A 64 17.06 6.66 1.56
C LEU A 64 16.66 6.57 0.08
N ASP A 65 16.73 5.38 -0.50
CA ASP A 65 16.48 5.13 -1.91
C ASP A 65 15.01 4.82 -2.23
N TRP A 66 14.14 4.83 -1.20
CA TRP A 66 12.71 4.52 -1.36
C TRP A 66 12.46 3.19 -2.08
N ARG A 67 13.33 2.20 -1.82
CA ARG A 67 13.23 0.86 -2.40
C ARG A 67 12.00 0.14 -1.87
N ASP A 68 11.46 -0.74 -2.69
CA ASP A 68 10.34 -1.59 -2.32
C ASP A 68 10.83 -2.76 -1.47
N LEU A 69 10.59 -2.67 -0.16
CA LEU A 69 11.03 -3.62 0.85
C LEU A 69 10.26 -4.94 0.78
N SER A 70 9.10 -4.99 0.12
CA SER A 70 8.37 -6.25 -0.05
C SER A 70 9.21 -7.28 -0.80
N LYS A 71 9.94 -6.82 -1.82
CA LYS A 71 10.88 -7.63 -2.62
C LYS A 71 12.06 -8.11 -1.78
N ASP A 72 12.56 -7.27 -0.89
CA ASP A 72 13.67 -7.61 0.01
C ASP A 72 13.23 -8.63 1.07
N LEU A 73 11.97 -8.59 1.49
CA LEU A 73 11.36 -9.52 2.44
C LEU A 73 10.84 -10.83 1.79
N GLY A 74 10.80 -10.89 0.46
CA GLY A 74 10.41 -12.08 -0.30
C GLY A 74 8.90 -12.29 -0.47
N PHE A 75 8.12 -11.21 -0.41
CA PHE A 75 6.67 -11.21 -0.71
C PHE A 75 6.39 -10.80 -2.16
#